data_AF-A0A947EKK9-F1
#
_entry.id   AF-A0A947EKK9-F1
#
_cell.length_a   1.000
_cell.length_b   1.000
_cell.length_c   1.000
_cell.angle_alpha   90.00
_cell.angle_beta   90.00
_cell.angle_gamma   90.00
#
_symmetry.space_group_name_H-M   'P 1'
#
loop_
_entity.id
_entity.type
_entity.pdbx_description
1 polymer ?
#
loop_
_entity_poly.entity_id
_entity_poly.type
_entity_poly.pdbx_seq_one_letter_code
_entity_poly.pdbx_strand_id
1 'polypeptide(L)'
;NVGSYLNITLSSEDVRKRKVDPEAYLLYLKAEDTLLYFDRVSSLAADSLIRRSISIDPNYASSHASLSKITIHKGLYHGHFSYEESIRIGMEAAKEAVRLDPTSAVGYVGLSNWKWHDRDVKAAMQYMDSALTYGSNIAGIINYANHQTSRLNQIRTAYDLAKKGLKLDPLETDLHLSKMYIEIFWADYEAALRSFKKFSEVAISKESHNAMEAAIHRMNGDYEVALKTIEREKDRYWYLFYKIPILYELGEIKEADKLIVEFQNFPTDVLPTNGWPNFDLAIIYAHRNNHDKAFDYLNNAFDAVSTYTETFFIVPEFKNLYGDPRWDAYIDRLSEEFNYDFPHRPE
;
A
#
# COMPACT_ATOMS: atom_id res chain seq x y z
N ASN A 1 0.95 3.78 -15.92
CA ASN A 1 1.08 3.99 -17.38
C ASN A 1 1.12 2.60 -18.01
N VAL A 2 0.29 2.27 -19.02
CA VAL A 2 0.33 0.94 -19.68
C VAL A 2 1.75 0.58 -20.14
N GLY A 3 2.60 1.56 -20.44
CA GLY A 3 4.02 1.38 -20.76
C GLY A 3 4.91 0.90 -19.60
N SER A 4 4.62 1.26 -18.34
CA SER A 4 5.36 0.78 -17.16
C SER A 4 4.96 -0.66 -16.82
N TYR A 5 3.68 -0.98 -16.94
CA TYR A 5 3.17 -2.36 -16.80
C TYR A 5 3.64 -3.27 -17.94
N LEU A 6 3.70 -2.77 -19.17
CA LEU A 6 4.36 -3.46 -20.29
C LEU A 6 5.84 -3.72 -19.99
N ASN A 7 6.55 -2.83 -19.29
CA ASN A 7 7.93 -3.07 -18.84
C ASN A 7 8.05 -4.05 -17.66
N ILE A 8 7.00 -4.22 -16.84
CA ILE A 8 6.94 -5.25 -15.79
C ILE A 8 6.78 -6.65 -16.41
N THR A 9 6.17 -6.75 -17.59
CA THR A 9 5.93 -8.03 -18.29
C THR A 9 6.73 -8.24 -19.57
N LEU A 10 7.65 -7.33 -19.90
CA LEU A 10 8.55 -7.49 -21.04
C LEU A 10 9.99 -7.55 -20.54
N SER A 11 10.36 -8.68 -19.95
CA SER A 11 11.62 -9.21 -20.42
C SER A 11 11.35 -9.67 -21.86
N SER A 12 12.13 -9.18 -22.82
CA SER A 12 12.13 -9.74 -24.17
C SER A 12 12.53 -11.25 -24.20
N GLU A 13 12.67 -11.88 -23.04
CA GLU A 13 12.87 -13.31 -22.81
C GLU A 13 11.55 -14.11 -22.76
N ASP A 14 10.44 -13.54 -22.27
CA ASP A 14 9.13 -14.21 -22.19
C ASP A 14 8.59 -14.61 -23.57
N VAL A 15 8.83 -13.77 -24.57
CA VAL A 15 8.50 -14.03 -25.98
C VAL A 15 9.48 -15.02 -26.63
N ARG A 16 10.69 -15.20 -26.08
CA ARG A 16 11.76 -15.95 -26.75
C ARG A 16 11.85 -17.44 -26.40
N LYS A 17 11.29 -17.90 -25.28
CA LYS A 17 11.49 -19.32 -24.85
C LYS A 17 10.26 -20.22 -24.99
N ARG A 18 9.03 -19.69 -25.09
CA ARG A 18 7.81 -20.52 -25.28
C ARG A 18 6.80 -19.85 -26.21
N LYS A 19 6.17 -20.65 -27.08
CA LYS A 19 5.03 -20.22 -27.91
C LYS A 19 3.79 -20.17 -27.02
N VAL A 20 3.52 -19.02 -26.41
CA VAL A 20 2.26 -18.75 -25.68
C VAL A 20 1.11 -18.69 -26.69
N ASP A 21 -0.07 -19.20 -26.32
CA ASP A 21 -1.24 -19.05 -27.18
C ASP A 21 -1.60 -17.55 -27.33
N PRO A 22 -1.72 -17.02 -28.57
CA PRO A 22 -2.00 -15.60 -28.79
C PRO A 22 -3.31 -15.11 -28.15
N GLU A 23 -4.33 -15.97 -28.06
CA GLU A 23 -5.61 -15.61 -27.42
C GLU A 23 -5.45 -15.52 -25.90
N ALA A 24 -4.73 -16.48 -25.28
CA ALA A 24 -4.39 -16.42 -23.86
C ALA A 24 -3.57 -15.15 -23.55
N TYR A 25 -2.56 -14.84 -24.36
CA TYR A 25 -1.75 -13.64 -24.21
C TYR A 25 -2.58 -12.35 -24.29
N LEU A 26 -3.51 -12.26 -25.25
CA LEU A 26 -4.37 -11.09 -25.38
C LEU A 26 -5.32 -10.92 -24.18
N LEU A 27 -5.88 -12.02 -23.66
CA LEU A 27 -6.74 -11.99 -22.47
C LEU A 27 -5.98 -11.57 -21.22
N TYR A 28 -4.74 -12.05 -21.08
CA TYR A 28 -3.82 -11.61 -20.04
C TYR A 28 -3.58 -10.09 -20.08
N LEU A 29 -3.21 -9.54 -21.24
CA LEU A 29 -2.97 -8.10 -21.38
C LEU A 29 -4.22 -7.27 -21.05
N LYS A 30 -5.39 -7.72 -21.49
CA LYS A 30 -6.67 -7.06 -21.17
C LYS A 30 -6.96 -7.08 -19.67
N ALA A 31 -6.63 -8.18 -18.99
CA ALA A 31 -6.85 -8.27 -17.56
C ALA A 31 -5.92 -7.33 -16.78
N GLU A 32 -4.64 -7.23 -17.16
CA GLU A 32 -3.71 -6.28 -16.53
C GLU A 32 -4.15 -4.83 -16.74
N ASP A 33 -4.58 -4.47 -17.96
CA ASP A 33 -5.12 -3.13 -18.26
C ASP A 33 -6.40 -2.84 -17.44
N THR A 34 -7.30 -3.83 -17.33
CA THR A 34 -8.52 -3.71 -16.54
C THR A 34 -8.21 -3.51 -15.06
N LEU A 35 -7.20 -4.20 -14.53
CA LEU A 35 -6.87 -4.16 -13.10
C LEU A 35 -6.31 -2.80 -12.63
N LEU A 36 -5.86 -1.93 -13.54
CA LEU A 36 -5.27 -0.62 -13.20
C LEU A 36 -6.16 0.29 -12.34
N TYR A 37 -7.48 0.06 -12.35
CA TYR A 37 -8.45 0.86 -11.59
C TYR A 37 -8.66 0.33 -10.16
N PHE A 38 -8.29 -0.93 -9.89
CA PHE A 38 -8.36 -1.61 -8.58
C PHE A 38 -9.72 -1.57 -7.85
N ASP A 39 -10.78 -1.09 -8.49
CA ASP A 39 -12.14 -1.13 -7.96
C ASP A 39 -12.74 -2.55 -8.03
N ARG A 40 -13.89 -2.73 -7.38
CA ARG A 40 -14.54 -4.03 -7.27
C ARG A 40 -14.96 -4.59 -8.64
N VAL A 41 -15.46 -3.74 -9.53
CA VAL A 41 -15.95 -4.14 -10.86
C VAL A 41 -14.78 -4.54 -11.74
N SER A 42 -13.72 -3.72 -11.78
CA SER A 42 -12.51 -4.03 -12.55
C SER A 42 -11.82 -5.29 -12.04
N SER A 43 -11.72 -5.49 -10.72
CA SER A 43 -11.12 -6.70 -10.13
C SER A 43 -11.87 -7.98 -10.52
N LEU A 44 -13.21 -7.95 -10.53
CA LEU A 44 -14.04 -9.08 -10.97
C LEU A 44 -13.91 -9.35 -12.46
N ALA A 45 -13.86 -8.30 -13.28
CA ALA A 45 -13.68 -8.42 -14.73
C ALA A 45 -12.29 -8.99 -15.07
N ALA A 46 -11.23 -8.53 -14.41
CA ALA A 46 -9.87 -9.03 -14.60
C ALA A 46 -9.74 -10.52 -14.22
N ASP A 47 -10.36 -10.97 -13.12
CA ASP A 47 -10.36 -12.39 -12.72
C ASP A 47 -11.02 -13.27 -13.78
N SER A 48 -12.15 -12.83 -14.34
CA SER A 48 -12.83 -13.55 -15.43
C SER A 48 -11.93 -13.69 -16.67
N LEU A 49 -11.25 -12.60 -17.07
CA LEU A 49 -10.32 -12.60 -18.20
C LEU A 49 -9.11 -13.53 -17.95
N ILE A 50 -8.51 -13.48 -16.76
CA ILE A 50 -7.37 -14.34 -16.42
C ILE A 50 -7.75 -15.82 -16.34
N ARG A 51 -8.91 -16.16 -15.78
CA ARG A 51 -9.38 -17.56 -15.76
C ARG A 51 -9.59 -18.09 -17.17
N ARG A 52 -10.09 -17.27 -18.10
CA ARG A 52 -10.19 -17.64 -19.52
C ARG A 52 -8.81 -17.81 -20.15
N SER A 53 -7.86 -16.91 -19.87
CA SER A 53 -6.47 -17.05 -20.31
C SER A 53 -5.87 -18.40 -19.89
N ILE A 54 -5.99 -18.74 -18.60
CA ILE A 54 -5.52 -20.03 -18.03
C ILE A 54 -6.25 -21.21 -18.67
N SER A 55 -7.55 -21.10 -18.99
CA SER A 55 -8.27 -22.20 -19.65
C SER A 55 -7.77 -22.50 -21.07
N ILE A 56 -7.26 -21.49 -21.78
CA ILE A 56 -6.73 -21.62 -23.14
C ILE A 56 -5.28 -22.11 -23.10
N ASP A 57 -4.44 -21.49 -22.26
CA ASP A 57 -3.06 -21.93 -22.02
C ASP A 57 -2.81 -22.13 -20.52
N PRO A 58 -3.06 -23.35 -19.99
CA PRO A 58 -2.87 -23.65 -18.57
C PRO A 58 -1.43 -23.51 -18.08
N ASN A 59 -0.46 -23.42 -19.00
CA ASN A 59 0.94 -23.32 -18.66
C ASN A 59 1.51 -21.90 -18.81
N TYR A 60 0.66 -20.91 -19.06
CA TYR A 60 1.10 -19.53 -19.16
C TYR A 60 1.32 -18.92 -17.77
N ALA A 61 2.57 -18.99 -17.28
CA ALA A 61 2.98 -18.59 -15.94
C ALA A 61 2.48 -17.19 -15.52
N SER A 62 2.58 -16.20 -16.40
CA SER A 62 2.14 -14.82 -16.12
C SER A 62 0.65 -14.73 -15.80
N SER A 63 -0.19 -15.56 -16.40
CA SER A 63 -1.63 -15.56 -16.08
C SER A 63 -1.90 -16.10 -14.68
N HIS A 64 -1.14 -17.10 -14.23
CA HIS A 64 -1.22 -17.58 -12.85
C HIS A 64 -0.71 -16.54 -11.84
N ALA A 65 0.37 -15.82 -12.17
CA ALA A 65 0.86 -14.72 -11.35
C ALA A 65 -0.19 -13.59 -11.22
N SER A 66 -0.86 -13.24 -12.31
CA SER A 66 -1.97 -12.27 -12.29
C SER A 66 -3.17 -12.75 -11.50
N LEU A 67 -3.51 -14.05 -11.57
CA LEU A 67 -4.58 -14.62 -10.75
C LEU A 67 -4.28 -14.43 -9.26
N SER A 68 -3.03 -14.67 -8.85
CA SER A 68 -2.57 -14.37 -7.49
C SER A 68 -2.78 -12.91 -7.11
N LYS A 69 -2.30 -11.97 -7.96
CA LYS A 69 -2.45 -10.52 -7.75
C LYS A 69 -3.92 -10.10 -7.64
N ILE A 70 -4.77 -10.51 -8.58
CA ILE A 70 -6.20 -10.18 -8.61
C ILE A 70 -6.93 -10.75 -7.39
N THR A 71 -6.51 -11.92 -6.90
CA THR A 71 -7.10 -12.54 -5.71
C THR A 71 -6.89 -11.68 -4.45
N ILE A 72 -5.79 -10.92 -4.34
CA ILE A 72 -5.58 -9.95 -3.26
C ILE A 72 -6.69 -8.90 -3.29
N HIS A 73 -6.92 -8.29 -4.45
CA HIS A 73 -7.93 -7.26 -4.61
C HIS A 73 -9.35 -7.77 -4.37
N LYS A 74 -9.71 -8.89 -5.01
CA LYS A 74 -11.04 -9.47 -4.81
C LYS A 74 -11.29 -9.91 -3.38
N GLY A 75 -10.33 -10.62 -2.79
CA GLY A 75 -10.44 -11.24 -1.49
C GLY A 75 -10.33 -10.23 -0.37
N LEU A 76 -9.15 -9.61 -0.25
CA LEU A 76 -8.81 -8.74 0.88
C LEU A 76 -9.40 -7.34 0.75
N TYR A 77 -9.44 -6.76 -0.46
CA TYR A 77 -9.93 -5.39 -0.65
C TYR A 77 -11.43 -5.27 -0.98
N HIS A 78 -12.08 -6.34 -1.42
CA HIS A 78 -13.49 -6.29 -1.86
C HIS A 78 -14.39 -7.36 -1.21
N GLY A 79 -13.86 -8.14 -0.27
CA GLY A 79 -14.59 -9.11 0.54
C GLY A 79 -15.28 -10.22 -0.28
N HIS A 80 -14.76 -10.55 -1.47
CA HIS A 80 -15.37 -11.56 -2.34
C HIS A 80 -15.10 -13.00 -1.87
N PHE A 81 -14.02 -13.20 -1.11
CA PHE A 81 -13.64 -14.46 -0.49
C PHE A 81 -13.41 -14.23 1.00
N SER A 82 -13.48 -15.29 1.81
CA SER A 82 -12.95 -15.20 3.18
C SER A 82 -11.44 -14.93 3.17
N TYR A 83 -10.89 -14.52 4.30
CA TYR A 83 -9.46 -14.24 4.44
C TYR A 83 -8.61 -15.49 4.13
N GLU A 84 -9.02 -16.63 4.69
CA GLU A 84 -8.35 -17.92 4.52
C GLU A 84 -8.46 -18.42 3.08
N GLU A 85 -9.63 -18.27 2.43
CA GLU A 85 -9.79 -18.63 1.02
C GLU A 85 -8.93 -17.75 0.11
N SER A 86 -8.83 -16.45 0.40
CA SER A 86 -8.00 -15.51 -0.35
C SER A 86 -6.54 -15.94 -0.32
N ILE A 87 -6.00 -16.22 0.87
CA ILE A 87 -4.63 -16.70 1.05
C ILE A 87 -4.43 -18.01 0.29
N ARG A 88 -5.33 -18.99 0.44
CA ARG A 88 -5.20 -20.28 -0.22
C ARG A 88 -5.17 -20.16 -1.74
N ILE A 89 -6.17 -19.51 -2.34
CA ILE A 89 -6.31 -19.37 -3.80
C ILE A 89 -5.12 -18.60 -4.38
N GLY A 90 -4.77 -17.47 -3.76
CA GLY A 90 -3.70 -16.62 -4.25
C GLY A 90 -2.33 -17.29 -4.13
N MET A 91 -2.06 -17.96 -3.01
CA MET A 91 -0.83 -18.73 -2.81
C MET A 91 -0.71 -19.89 -3.80
N GLU A 92 -1.78 -20.64 -4.07
CA GLU A 92 -1.80 -21.71 -5.09
C GLU A 92 -1.46 -21.16 -6.48
N ALA A 93 -2.07 -20.04 -6.87
CA ALA A 93 -1.80 -19.41 -8.16
C ALA A 93 -0.35 -18.91 -8.28
N ALA A 94 0.19 -18.27 -7.23
CA ALA A 94 1.58 -17.82 -7.22
C ALA A 94 2.58 -18.99 -7.26
N LYS A 95 2.30 -20.08 -6.53
CA LYS A 95 3.10 -21.32 -6.57
C LYS A 95 3.11 -21.92 -7.97
N GLU A 96 1.96 -21.96 -8.63
CA GLU A 96 1.86 -22.49 -9.99
C GLU A 96 2.62 -21.61 -11.00
N ALA A 97 2.57 -20.29 -10.87
CA ALA A 97 3.36 -19.38 -11.68
C ALA A 97 4.87 -19.68 -11.58
N VAL A 98 5.39 -19.82 -10.36
CA VAL A 98 6.81 -20.14 -10.11
C VAL A 98 7.16 -21.58 -10.55
N ARG A 99 6.23 -22.53 -10.44
CA ARG A 99 6.44 -23.90 -10.94
C ARG A 99 6.58 -23.93 -12.46
N LEU A 100 5.76 -23.16 -13.17
CA LEU A 100 5.76 -23.05 -14.63
C LEU A 100 6.95 -22.24 -15.15
N ASP A 101 7.35 -21.19 -14.42
CA ASP A 101 8.54 -20.39 -14.67
C ASP A 101 9.28 -20.09 -13.35
N PRO A 102 10.34 -20.85 -13.04
CA PRO A 102 11.15 -20.65 -11.83
C PRO A 102 11.87 -19.31 -11.75
N THR A 103 11.88 -18.52 -12.83
CA THR A 103 12.46 -17.17 -12.90
C THR A 103 11.41 -16.06 -12.84
N SER A 104 10.14 -16.39 -12.62
CA SER A 104 9.04 -15.41 -12.58
C SER A 104 9.13 -14.49 -11.35
N ALA A 105 9.71 -13.31 -11.52
CA ALA A 105 9.80 -12.31 -10.46
C ALA A 105 8.41 -11.93 -9.90
N VAL A 106 7.40 -11.80 -10.77
CA VAL A 106 6.02 -11.49 -10.36
C VAL A 106 5.37 -12.66 -9.60
N GLY A 107 5.69 -13.91 -9.96
CA GLY A 107 5.27 -15.09 -9.20
C GLY A 107 5.81 -15.07 -7.77
N TYR A 108 7.11 -14.75 -7.61
CA TYR A 108 7.73 -14.59 -6.28
C TYR A 108 7.19 -13.40 -5.50
N VAL A 109 6.85 -12.27 -6.15
CA VAL A 109 6.12 -11.17 -5.50
C VAL A 109 4.77 -11.66 -4.96
N GLY A 110 4.04 -12.46 -5.74
CA GLY A 110 2.78 -13.07 -5.29
C GLY A 110 2.97 -13.92 -4.04
N LEU A 111 3.96 -14.82 -4.04
CA LEU A 111 4.30 -15.65 -2.88
C LEU A 111 4.67 -14.79 -1.66
N SER A 112 5.49 -13.77 -1.87
CA SER A 112 5.90 -12.83 -0.83
C SER A 112 4.69 -12.14 -0.20
N ASN A 113 3.81 -11.56 -1.02
CA ASN A 113 2.65 -10.83 -0.51
C ASN A 113 1.64 -11.73 0.19
N TRP A 114 1.39 -12.94 -0.34
CA TRP A 114 0.52 -13.89 0.35
C TRP A 114 1.12 -14.41 1.65
N LYS A 115 2.44 -14.57 1.73
CA LYS A 115 3.11 -14.92 2.98
C LYS A 115 3.05 -13.80 4.01
N TRP A 116 3.06 -12.55 3.57
CA TRP A 116 2.79 -11.42 4.45
C TRP A 116 1.39 -11.52 5.08
N HIS A 117 0.36 -11.76 4.26
CA HIS A 117 -1.01 -11.92 4.77
C HIS A 117 -1.19 -13.23 5.57
N ASP A 118 -0.44 -14.27 5.29
CA ASP A 118 -0.32 -15.49 6.12
C ASP A 118 0.45 -15.24 7.43
N ARG A 119 0.86 -13.99 7.70
CA ARG A 119 1.60 -13.56 8.90
C ARG A 119 2.94 -14.29 9.09
N ASP A 120 3.53 -14.72 7.99
CA ASP A 120 4.84 -15.38 7.94
C ASP A 120 5.81 -14.48 7.17
N VAL A 121 6.18 -13.38 7.83
CA VAL A 121 7.01 -12.31 7.25
C VAL A 121 8.40 -12.81 6.87
N LYS A 122 8.96 -13.76 7.64
CA LYS A 122 10.25 -14.38 7.29
C LYS A 122 10.17 -15.06 5.92
N ALA A 123 9.13 -15.86 5.66
CA ALA A 123 8.93 -16.44 4.33
C ALA A 123 8.61 -15.38 3.27
N ALA A 124 7.84 -14.34 3.63
CA ALA A 124 7.54 -13.23 2.73
C ALA A 124 8.82 -12.56 2.21
N MET A 125 9.79 -12.30 3.09
CA MET A 125 11.07 -11.69 2.73
C MET A 125 11.94 -12.61 1.87
N GLN A 126 12.00 -13.91 2.17
CA GLN A 126 12.74 -14.87 1.34
C GLN A 126 12.22 -14.92 -0.11
N TYR A 127 10.90 -14.84 -0.28
CA TYR A 127 10.30 -14.74 -1.62
C TYR A 127 10.55 -13.38 -2.26
N MET A 128 10.59 -12.29 -1.50
CA MET A 128 10.96 -10.97 -2.05
C MET A 128 12.42 -10.95 -2.52
N ASP A 129 13.35 -11.57 -1.80
CA ASP A 129 14.75 -11.72 -2.23
C ASP A 129 14.84 -12.51 -3.55
N SER A 130 14.00 -13.55 -3.69
CA SER A 130 13.88 -14.30 -4.95
C SER A 130 13.32 -13.43 -6.07
N ALA A 131 12.28 -12.64 -5.80
CA ALA A 131 11.72 -11.70 -6.77
C ALA A 131 12.77 -10.67 -7.23
N LEU A 132 13.55 -10.11 -6.31
CA LEU A 132 14.63 -9.19 -6.63
C LEU A 132 15.77 -9.87 -7.39
N THR A 133 16.08 -11.14 -7.11
CA THR A 133 17.09 -11.90 -7.88
C THR A 133 16.76 -11.93 -9.36
N TYR A 134 15.48 -12.14 -9.72
CA TYR A 134 15.05 -12.24 -11.12
C TYR A 134 14.54 -10.91 -11.72
N GLY A 135 14.18 -9.93 -10.88
CA GLY A 135 13.53 -8.68 -11.30
C GLY A 135 14.23 -7.40 -10.80
N SER A 136 15.51 -7.45 -10.43
CA SER A 136 16.23 -6.30 -9.81
C SER A 136 16.35 -5.04 -10.68
N ASN A 137 16.02 -5.12 -11.96
CA ASN A 137 15.99 -4.02 -12.93
C ASN A 137 14.56 -3.65 -13.39
N ILE A 138 13.53 -4.24 -12.78
CA ILE A 138 12.11 -3.96 -13.07
C ILE A 138 11.58 -3.04 -11.97
N ALA A 139 11.14 -1.83 -12.35
CA ALA A 139 10.71 -0.82 -11.40
C ALA A 139 9.50 -1.27 -10.56
N GLY A 140 8.54 -1.97 -11.16
CA GLY A 140 7.42 -2.57 -10.43
C GLY A 140 7.82 -3.61 -9.39
N ILE A 141 8.83 -4.45 -9.64
CA ILE A 141 9.35 -5.40 -8.64
C ILE A 141 10.04 -4.65 -7.49
N ILE A 142 10.79 -3.59 -7.81
CA ILE A 142 11.39 -2.72 -6.81
C ILE A 142 10.33 -1.99 -5.98
N ASN A 143 9.20 -1.60 -6.57
CA ASN A 143 8.07 -1.02 -5.84
C ASN A 143 7.54 -1.98 -4.76
N TYR A 144 7.34 -3.25 -5.09
CA TYR A 144 6.95 -4.25 -4.10
C TYR A 144 7.99 -4.40 -2.98
N ALA A 145 9.28 -4.40 -3.30
CA ALA A 145 10.34 -4.46 -2.29
C ALA A 145 10.38 -3.18 -1.42
N ASN A 146 10.20 -2.00 -2.01
CA ASN A 146 10.08 -0.74 -1.29
C ASN A 146 8.92 -0.80 -0.29
N HIS A 147 7.75 -1.26 -0.74
CA HIS A 147 6.57 -1.41 0.11
C HIS A 147 6.83 -2.37 1.29
N GLN A 148 7.41 -3.55 1.03
CA GLN A 148 7.73 -4.52 2.10
C GLN A 148 8.73 -3.95 3.11
N THR A 149 9.79 -3.30 2.64
CA THR A 149 10.82 -2.72 3.53
C THR A 149 10.28 -1.57 4.39
N SER A 150 9.35 -0.75 3.87
CA SER A 150 8.64 0.26 4.67
C SER A 150 7.84 -0.38 5.82
N ARG A 151 7.13 -1.49 5.54
CA ARG A 151 6.35 -2.22 6.56
C ARG A 151 7.21 -2.84 7.66
N LEU A 152 8.47 -3.09 7.37
CA LEU A 152 9.45 -3.68 8.29
C LEU A 152 10.25 -2.64 9.07
N ASN A 153 9.85 -1.35 8.98
CA ASN A 153 10.57 -0.23 9.55
C ASN A 153 12.00 -0.04 8.98
N GLN A 154 12.28 -0.56 7.78
CA GLN A 154 13.56 -0.40 7.09
C GLN A 154 13.52 0.86 6.20
N ILE A 155 13.23 2.01 6.81
CA ILE A 155 12.81 3.24 6.12
C ILE A 155 13.89 3.78 5.16
N ARG A 156 15.17 3.70 5.53
CA ARG A 156 16.28 4.10 4.64
C ARG A 156 16.39 3.20 3.42
N THR A 157 16.28 1.89 3.62
CA THR A 157 16.27 0.90 2.53
C THR A 157 15.10 1.15 1.59
N ALA A 158 13.90 1.41 2.13
CA ALA A 158 12.74 1.76 1.33
C ALA A 158 13.01 3.01 0.48
N TYR A 159 13.53 4.08 1.07
CA TYR A 159 13.85 5.32 0.34
C TYR A 159 14.85 5.10 -0.82
N ASP A 160 15.90 4.31 -0.59
CA ASP A 160 16.89 4.00 -1.63
C ASP A 160 16.32 3.09 -2.73
N LEU A 161 15.45 2.14 -2.38
CA LEU A 161 14.68 1.36 -3.36
C LEU A 161 13.77 2.27 -4.19
N ALA A 162 13.07 3.23 -3.58
CA ALA A 162 12.25 4.19 -4.33
C ALA A 162 13.08 4.99 -5.31
N LYS A 163 14.23 5.52 -4.89
CA LYS A 163 15.17 6.21 -5.79
C LYS A 163 15.69 5.31 -6.90
N LYS A 164 15.99 4.05 -6.61
CA LYS A 164 16.46 3.08 -7.62
C LYS A 164 15.37 2.78 -8.64
N GLY A 165 14.14 2.51 -8.20
CA GLY A 165 13.01 2.24 -9.07
C GLY A 165 12.67 3.44 -9.95
N LEU A 166 12.68 4.65 -9.41
CA LEU A 166 12.44 5.88 -10.17
C LEU A 166 13.54 6.22 -11.19
N LYS A 167 14.76 5.70 -11.02
CA LYS A 167 15.81 5.77 -12.07
C LYS A 167 15.53 4.84 -13.24
N LEU A 168 14.85 3.72 -12.99
CA LEU A 168 14.49 2.73 -14.01
C LEU A 168 13.20 3.13 -14.73
N ASP A 169 12.22 3.60 -13.96
CA ASP A 169 10.97 4.13 -14.49
C ASP A 169 10.52 5.39 -13.71
N PRO A 170 10.73 6.59 -14.27
CA PRO A 170 10.31 7.84 -13.65
C PRO A 170 8.78 8.01 -13.51
N LEU A 171 7.99 7.14 -14.13
CA LEU A 171 6.52 7.20 -14.14
C LEU A 171 5.88 6.25 -13.12
N GLU A 172 6.67 5.55 -12.30
CA GLU A 172 6.15 4.73 -11.21
C GLU A 172 5.56 5.62 -10.10
N THR A 173 4.24 5.77 -10.15
CA THR A 173 3.45 6.64 -9.27
C THR A 173 3.66 6.31 -7.79
N ASP A 174 3.61 5.02 -7.42
CA ASP A 174 3.69 4.57 -6.03
C ASP A 174 5.06 4.86 -5.40
N LEU A 175 6.13 4.85 -6.20
CA LEU A 175 7.46 5.17 -5.71
C LEU A 175 7.63 6.65 -5.40
N HIS A 176 6.97 7.55 -6.15
CA HIS A 176 6.91 8.97 -5.78
C HIS A 176 6.11 9.17 -4.49
N LEU A 177 5.02 8.43 -4.32
CA LEU A 177 4.18 8.49 -3.11
C LEU A 177 4.94 7.99 -1.87
N SER A 178 5.60 6.84 -1.98
CA SER A 178 6.44 6.28 -0.92
C SER A 178 7.56 7.24 -0.51
N LYS A 179 8.27 7.80 -1.51
CA LYS A 179 9.31 8.81 -1.29
C LYS A 179 8.77 10.06 -0.56
N MET A 180 7.59 10.54 -0.97
CA MET A 180 6.92 11.68 -0.33
C MET A 180 6.62 11.40 1.15
N TYR A 181 6.01 10.27 1.50
CA TYR A 181 5.69 9.96 2.90
C TYR A 181 6.94 9.80 3.77
N ILE A 182 8.01 9.19 3.24
CA ILE A 182 9.29 9.09 3.96
C ILE A 182 9.92 10.48 4.17
N GLU A 183 9.81 11.39 3.20
CA GLU A 183 10.29 12.76 3.31
C GLU A 183 9.50 13.57 4.36
N ILE A 184 8.18 13.39 4.41
CA ILE A 184 7.34 13.92 5.49
C ILE A 184 7.82 13.37 6.84
N PHE A 185 8.08 12.06 6.93
CA PHE A 185 8.56 11.43 8.17
C PHE A 185 9.91 12.01 8.65
N TRP A 186 10.81 12.35 7.73
CA TRP A 186 12.07 13.04 8.06
C TRP A 186 11.96 14.56 8.18
N ALA A 187 10.75 15.12 8.09
CA ALA A 187 10.49 16.55 8.11
C ALA A 187 11.19 17.34 6.99
N ASP A 188 11.50 16.69 5.86
CA ASP A 188 11.97 17.37 4.64
C ASP A 188 10.76 17.72 3.76
N TYR A 189 9.97 18.68 4.23
CA TYR A 189 8.70 19.06 3.59
C TYR A 189 8.90 19.67 2.20
N GLU A 190 10.03 20.32 1.96
CA GLU A 190 10.42 20.81 0.64
C GLU A 190 10.65 19.65 -0.34
N ALA A 191 11.32 18.58 0.07
CA ALA A 191 11.43 17.38 -0.75
C ALA A 191 10.08 16.69 -0.94
N ALA A 192 9.28 16.59 0.12
CA ALA A 192 7.95 16.01 0.06
C ALA A 192 7.04 16.74 -0.94
N LEU A 193 7.03 18.08 -0.97
CA LEU A 193 6.29 18.88 -1.96
C LEU A 193 6.76 18.60 -3.40
N ARG A 194 8.07 18.43 -3.62
CA ARG A 194 8.61 18.06 -4.94
C ARG A 194 8.17 16.66 -5.36
N SER A 195 8.19 15.70 -4.44
CA SER A 195 7.74 14.33 -4.69
C SER A 195 6.23 14.27 -4.92
N PHE A 196 5.44 15.01 -4.14
CA PHE A 196 3.99 15.17 -4.32
C PHE A 196 3.63 15.75 -5.70
N LYS A 197 4.35 16.78 -6.13
CA LYS A 197 4.18 17.35 -7.47
C LYS A 197 4.42 16.30 -8.55
N LYS A 198 5.49 15.49 -8.41
CA LYS A 198 5.79 14.41 -9.35
C LYS A 198 4.73 13.32 -9.35
N PHE A 199 4.29 12.88 -8.17
CA PHE A 199 3.17 11.96 -8.02
C PHE A 199 1.92 12.48 -8.74
N SER A 200 1.54 13.74 -8.51
CA SER A 200 0.37 14.37 -9.15
C SER A 200 0.49 14.51 -10.67
N GLU A 201 1.70 14.72 -11.20
CA GLU A 201 1.96 14.76 -12.65
C GLU A 201 1.72 13.39 -13.32
N VAL A 202 2.12 12.29 -12.66
CA VAL A 202 2.12 10.93 -13.23
C VAL A 202 0.90 10.10 -12.85
N ALA A 203 0.14 10.50 -11.82
CA ALA A 203 -1.03 9.78 -11.35
C ALA A 203 -2.05 9.53 -12.47
N ILE A 204 -2.63 8.33 -12.44
CA ILE A 204 -3.69 7.90 -13.38
C ILE A 204 -4.96 8.70 -13.10
N SER A 205 -5.32 8.86 -11.82
CA SER A 205 -6.39 9.77 -11.42
C SER A 205 -5.96 11.21 -11.72
N LYS A 206 -6.88 11.96 -12.34
CA LYS A 206 -6.73 13.41 -12.56
C LYS A 206 -7.46 14.24 -11.51
N GLU A 207 -8.02 13.58 -10.50
CA GLU A 207 -8.60 14.25 -9.35
C GLU A 207 -7.48 14.92 -8.53
N SER A 208 -7.82 16.05 -7.94
CA SER A 208 -6.87 16.79 -7.10
C SER A 208 -6.67 16.05 -5.78
N HIS A 209 -5.43 15.75 -5.43
CA HIS A 209 -5.04 15.13 -4.15
C HIS A 209 -4.93 16.19 -3.03
N ASN A 210 -5.98 17.01 -2.86
CA ASN A 210 -5.96 18.19 -1.97
C ASN A 210 -5.69 17.78 -0.51
N ALA A 211 -6.26 16.67 -0.07
CA ALA A 211 -6.00 16.10 1.24
C ALA A 211 -4.51 15.89 1.55
N MET A 212 -3.77 15.26 0.63
CA MET A 212 -2.32 15.01 0.79
C MET A 212 -1.52 16.32 0.74
N GLU A 213 -1.86 17.24 -0.17
CA GLU A 213 -1.21 18.54 -0.28
C GLU A 213 -1.40 19.37 1.00
N ALA A 214 -2.63 19.40 1.54
CA ALA A 214 -2.96 20.07 2.79
C ALA A 214 -2.19 19.47 3.97
N ALA A 215 -2.01 18.14 4.00
CA ALA A 215 -1.21 17.47 5.02
C ALA A 215 0.24 17.95 5.01
N ILE A 216 0.87 18.06 3.83
CA ILE A 216 2.26 18.52 3.71
C ILE A 216 2.37 19.98 4.16
N HIS A 217 1.46 20.86 3.74
CA HIS A 217 1.44 22.24 4.21
C HIS A 217 1.25 22.36 5.71
N ARG A 218 0.35 21.56 6.31
CA ARG A 218 0.16 21.52 7.76
C ARG A 218 1.47 21.14 8.46
N MET A 219 2.13 20.07 8.01
CA MET A 219 3.37 19.61 8.61
C MET A 219 4.51 20.62 8.47
N ASN A 220 4.51 21.41 7.39
CA ASN A 220 5.44 22.51 7.17
C ASN A 220 5.13 23.77 8.02
N GLY A 221 4.02 23.81 8.75
CA GLY A 221 3.56 24.97 9.52
C GLY A 221 2.75 26.00 8.72
N ASP A 222 2.45 25.72 7.45
CA ASP A 222 1.67 26.59 6.56
C ASP A 222 0.16 26.40 6.76
N TYR A 223 -0.32 26.54 7.99
CA TYR A 223 -1.67 26.13 8.38
C TYR A 223 -2.80 26.80 7.60
N GLU A 224 -2.65 28.08 7.25
CA GLU A 224 -3.65 28.80 6.44
C GLU A 224 -3.71 28.29 5.00
N VAL A 225 -2.56 27.90 4.43
CA VAL A 225 -2.51 27.27 3.11
C VAL A 225 -3.14 25.88 3.19
N ALA A 226 -2.79 25.10 4.21
CA ALA A 226 -3.37 23.80 4.48
C ALA A 226 -4.91 23.88 4.59
N LEU A 227 -5.43 24.84 5.36
CA LEU A 227 -6.87 25.06 5.53
C LEU A 227 -7.53 25.38 4.19
N LYS A 228 -7.00 26.34 3.43
CA LYS A 228 -7.55 26.69 2.11
C LYS A 228 -7.54 25.50 1.14
N THR A 229 -6.49 24.68 1.19
CA THR A 229 -6.35 23.51 0.32
C THR A 229 -7.34 22.41 0.71
N ILE A 230 -7.49 22.08 2.00
CA ILE A 230 -8.42 21.02 2.43
C ILE A 230 -9.88 21.37 2.16
N GLU A 231 -10.26 22.65 2.13
CA GLU A 231 -11.63 23.07 1.74
C GLU A 231 -12.02 22.70 0.30
N ARG A 232 -11.06 22.28 -0.53
CA ARG A 232 -11.30 21.82 -1.90
C ARG A 232 -11.42 20.29 -1.99
N GLU A 233 -11.16 19.57 -0.91
CA GLU A 233 -11.30 18.12 -0.86
C GLU A 233 -12.78 17.73 -0.94
N LYS A 234 -13.10 16.84 -1.87
CA LYS A 234 -14.48 16.42 -2.13
C LYS A 234 -14.84 15.17 -1.36
N ASP A 235 -13.85 14.31 -1.11
CA ASP A 235 -14.08 13.11 -0.33
C ASP A 235 -14.23 13.48 1.15
N ARG A 236 -15.39 13.15 1.74
CA ARG A 236 -15.70 13.56 3.11
C ARG A 236 -14.80 12.88 4.14
N TYR A 237 -14.37 11.64 3.89
CA TYR A 237 -13.48 10.92 4.80
C TYR A 237 -12.13 11.62 4.86
N TRP A 238 -11.51 11.84 3.69
CA TRP A 238 -10.21 12.51 3.61
C TRP A 238 -10.29 13.98 4.05
N TYR A 239 -11.39 14.66 3.77
CA TYR A 239 -11.65 16.00 4.30
C TYR A 239 -11.58 16.02 5.83
N LEU A 240 -12.32 15.13 6.50
CA LEU A 240 -12.37 15.09 7.97
C LEU A 240 -10.99 14.73 8.55
N PHE A 241 -10.40 13.64 8.05
CA PHE A 241 -9.12 13.12 8.55
C PHE A 241 -8.02 14.19 8.55
N TYR A 242 -7.88 14.95 7.47
CA TYR A 242 -6.83 15.97 7.35
C TYR A 242 -7.24 17.34 7.89
N LYS A 243 -8.53 17.73 7.85
CA LYS A 243 -8.99 19.03 8.39
C LYS A 243 -8.91 19.08 9.92
N ILE A 244 -9.20 17.97 10.60
CA ILE A 244 -9.22 17.94 12.08
C ILE A 244 -7.86 18.41 12.66
N PRO A 245 -6.70 17.82 12.29
CA PRO A 245 -5.40 18.31 12.73
C PRO A 245 -5.12 19.77 12.35
N ILE A 246 -5.53 20.23 11.16
CA ILE A 246 -5.33 21.63 10.74
C ILE A 246 -6.05 22.60 11.69
N LEU A 247 -7.29 22.28 12.08
CA LEU A 247 -8.06 23.10 13.03
C LEU A 247 -7.42 23.11 14.43
N TYR A 248 -6.81 22.01 14.87
CA TYR A 248 -6.05 21.98 16.13
C TYR A 248 -4.88 22.95 16.10
N GLU A 249 -4.09 22.93 15.03
CA GLU A 249 -2.93 23.82 14.84
C GLU A 249 -3.33 25.31 14.80
N LEU A 250 -4.50 25.61 14.24
CA LEU A 250 -5.06 26.96 14.20
C LEU A 250 -5.74 27.39 15.52
N GLY A 251 -5.86 26.50 16.51
CA GLY A 251 -6.55 26.78 17.77
C GLY A 251 -8.08 26.77 17.69
N GLU A 252 -8.65 26.30 16.58
CA GLU A 252 -10.11 26.16 16.34
C GLU A 252 -10.66 24.88 17.00
N ILE A 253 -10.32 24.68 18.28
CA ILE A 253 -10.52 23.43 19.04
C ILE A 253 -11.99 22.99 19.04
N LYS A 254 -12.93 23.93 19.23
CA LYS A 254 -14.37 23.64 19.30
C LYS A 254 -14.90 23.05 18.00
N GLU A 255 -14.38 23.49 16.86
CA GLU A 255 -14.80 22.98 15.57
C GLU A 255 -14.13 21.64 15.27
N ALA A 256 -12.84 21.50 15.60
CA ALA A 256 -12.12 20.23 15.51
C ALA A 256 -12.81 19.11 16.32
N ASP A 257 -13.27 19.41 17.55
CA ASP A 257 -13.99 18.47 18.41
C ASP A 257 -15.40 18.12 17.90
N LYS A 258 -16.02 18.93 17.03
CA LYS A 258 -17.25 18.51 16.35
C LYS A 258 -16.95 17.54 15.21
N LEU A 259 -15.95 17.88 14.39
CA LEU A 259 -15.57 17.06 13.23
C LEU A 259 -15.02 15.70 13.66
N ILE A 260 -14.34 15.60 14.80
CA ILE A 260 -13.89 14.29 15.31
C ILE A 260 -15.06 13.38 15.71
N VAL A 261 -16.16 13.93 16.22
CA VAL A 261 -17.37 13.15 16.53
C VAL A 261 -18.01 12.65 15.23
N GLU A 262 -18.01 13.46 14.18
CA GLU A 262 -18.45 13.01 12.86
C GLU A 262 -17.53 11.88 12.33
N PHE A 263 -16.21 12.04 12.42
CA PHE A 263 -15.25 11.05 11.94
C PHE A 263 -15.34 9.72 12.71
N GLN A 264 -15.58 9.76 14.02
CA GLN A 264 -15.84 8.57 14.85
C GLN A 264 -17.07 7.77 14.43
N ASN A 265 -18.06 8.44 13.85
CA ASN A 265 -19.31 7.83 13.40
C ASN A 265 -19.36 7.68 11.87
N PHE A 266 -18.22 7.82 11.18
CA PHE A 266 -18.18 7.74 9.73
C PHE A 266 -18.60 6.32 9.29
N PRO A 267 -19.53 6.18 8.32
CA PRO A 267 -20.04 4.88 7.90
C PRO A 267 -18.91 4.06 7.29
N THR A 268 -18.70 2.86 7.83
CA THR A 268 -17.57 1.98 7.48
C THR A 268 -18.03 0.63 6.97
N ASP A 269 -19.20 0.61 6.32
CA ASP A 269 -19.89 -0.63 5.96
C ASP A 269 -19.25 -1.40 4.78
N VAL A 270 -18.02 -1.05 4.38
CA VAL A 270 -17.32 -1.67 3.25
C VAL A 270 -16.02 -2.30 3.75
N LEU A 271 -16.00 -3.63 3.86
CA LEU A 271 -14.73 -4.35 4.06
C LEU A 271 -13.78 -4.08 2.89
N PRO A 272 -12.48 -3.80 3.17
CA PRO A 272 -11.76 -3.95 4.43
C PRO A 272 -11.60 -2.65 5.25
N THR A 273 -12.37 -1.60 4.98
CA THR A 273 -12.13 -0.27 5.56
C THR A 273 -12.62 -0.10 7.00
N ASN A 274 -13.26 -1.12 7.59
CA ASN A 274 -13.80 -1.06 8.96
C ASN A 274 -12.74 -0.76 10.04
N GLY A 275 -11.49 -1.13 9.82
CA GLY A 275 -10.38 -0.82 10.73
C GLY A 275 -9.64 0.49 10.44
N TRP A 276 -9.85 1.09 9.26
CA TRP A 276 -9.14 2.31 8.84
C TRP A 276 -9.44 3.52 9.73
N PRO A 277 -10.71 3.81 10.09
CA PRO A 277 -10.98 4.93 10.98
C PRO A 277 -10.34 4.75 12.35
N ASN A 278 -10.19 3.53 12.87
CA ASN A 278 -9.51 3.33 14.15
C ASN A 278 -8.03 3.73 14.03
N PHE A 279 -7.35 3.31 12.96
CA PHE A 279 -5.97 3.70 12.74
C PHE A 279 -5.82 5.22 12.57
N ASP A 280 -6.68 5.82 11.76
CA ASP A 280 -6.66 7.26 11.49
C ASP A 280 -7.05 8.11 12.73
N LEU A 281 -7.99 7.62 13.55
CA LEU A 281 -8.32 8.22 14.85
C LEU A 281 -7.13 8.13 15.82
N ALA A 282 -6.37 7.05 15.79
CA ALA A 282 -5.16 6.96 16.59
C ALA A 282 -4.13 8.03 16.19
N ILE A 283 -3.96 8.27 14.88
CA ILE A 283 -3.09 9.35 14.38
C ILE A 283 -3.57 10.71 14.90
N ILE A 284 -4.88 11.00 14.79
CA ILE A 284 -5.48 12.26 15.28
C ILE A 284 -5.29 12.42 16.80
N TYR A 285 -5.47 11.36 17.59
CA TYR A 285 -5.30 11.44 19.04
C TYR A 285 -3.84 11.51 19.48
N ALA A 286 -2.93 10.82 18.76
CA ALA A 286 -1.50 10.97 18.96
C ALA A 286 -1.07 12.40 18.68
N HIS A 287 -1.51 13.01 17.58
CA HIS A 287 -1.27 14.42 17.26
C HIS A 287 -1.66 15.37 18.41
N ARG A 288 -2.74 15.07 19.11
CA ARG A 288 -3.25 15.86 20.26
C ARG A 288 -2.52 15.58 21.58
N ASN A 289 -1.47 14.75 21.59
CA ASN A 289 -0.83 14.21 22.78
C ASN A 289 -1.79 13.48 23.74
N ASN A 290 -2.90 12.92 23.21
CA ASN A 290 -3.81 12.09 23.98
C ASN A 290 -3.40 10.62 23.80
N HIS A 291 -2.36 10.21 24.53
CA HIS A 291 -1.76 8.89 24.37
C HIS A 291 -2.74 7.76 24.70
N ASP A 292 -3.60 7.95 25.71
CA ASP A 292 -4.58 6.94 26.12
C ASP A 292 -5.53 6.59 24.97
N LYS A 293 -6.17 7.61 24.38
CA LYS A 293 -7.05 7.38 23.22
C LYS A 293 -6.27 6.89 22.00
N ALA A 294 -5.05 7.40 21.77
CA ALA A 294 -4.23 6.93 20.66
C ALA A 294 -3.99 5.42 20.74
N PHE A 295 -3.62 4.91 21.91
CA PHE A 295 -3.44 3.47 22.12
C PHE A 295 -4.73 2.67 22.07
N ASP A 296 -5.85 3.18 22.62
CA ASP A 296 -7.15 2.52 22.51
C ASP A 296 -7.52 2.30 21.04
N TYR A 297 -7.36 3.33 20.21
CA TYR A 297 -7.65 3.26 18.78
C TYR A 297 -6.63 2.41 17.99
N LEU A 298 -5.34 2.44 18.34
CA LEU A 298 -4.33 1.53 17.75
C LEU A 298 -4.64 0.06 18.03
N ASN A 299 -5.03 -0.26 19.27
CA ASN A 299 -5.40 -1.62 19.66
C ASN A 299 -6.68 -2.07 18.94
N ASN A 300 -7.69 -1.20 18.84
CA ASN A 300 -8.91 -1.50 18.08
C ASN A 300 -8.63 -1.71 16.58
N ALA A 301 -7.71 -0.93 15.98
CA ALA A 301 -7.30 -1.10 14.59
C ALA A 301 -6.63 -2.47 14.36
N PHE A 302 -5.72 -2.84 15.27
CA PHE A 302 -5.07 -4.14 15.27
C PHE A 302 -6.11 -5.28 15.41
N ASP A 303 -7.02 -5.19 16.38
CA ASP A 303 -8.03 -6.22 16.66
C ASP A 303 -9.03 -6.39 15.52
N ALA A 304 -9.31 -5.32 14.76
CA ALA A 304 -10.15 -5.34 13.57
C ALA A 304 -9.44 -5.96 12.34
N VAL A 305 -8.33 -6.68 12.53
CA VAL A 305 -7.49 -7.30 11.49
C VAL A 305 -6.86 -6.26 10.53
N SER A 306 -6.95 -4.97 10.87
CA SER A 306 -6.39 -3.87 10.10
C SER A 306 -5.07 -3.42 10.72
N THR A 307 -4.06 -4.28 10.63
CA THR A 307 -2.69 -3.85 10.88
C THR A 307 -2.16 -3.13 9.64
N TYR A 308 -2.43 -1.81 9.57
CA TYR A 308 -1.98 -0.89 8.51
C TYR A 308 -0.46 -0.65 8.59
N THR A 309 0.27 -1.74 8.53
CA THR A 309 1.74 -1.79 8.62
C THR A 309 2.39 -1.05 7.46
N GLU A 310 1.67 -0.85 6.36
CA GLU A 310 2.08 -0.12 5.16
C GLU A 310 2.69 1.25 5.47
N THR A 311 2.06 2.01 6.36
CA THR A 311 2.50 3.37 6.73
C THR A 311 2.80 3.54 8.21
N PHE A 312 2.47 2.55 9.06
CA PHE A 312 2.62 2.63 10.52
C PHE A 312 3.95 3.23 11.01
N PHE A 313 5.07 2.74 10.47
CA PHE A 313 6.40 3.16 10.90
C PHE A 313 6.83 4.55 10.37
N ILE A 314 6.08 5.12 9.43
CA ILE A 314 6.34 6.44 8.83
C ILE A 314 5.28 7.48 9.19
N VAL A 315 4.42 7.22 10.18
CA VAL A 315 3.49 8.21 10.75
C VAL A 315 4.24 9.15 11.72
N PRO A 316 4.42 10.44 11.40
CA PRO A 316 5.15 11.37 12.27
C PRO A 316 4.48 11.57 13.64
N GLU A 317 3.15 11.54 13.68
CA GLU A 317 2.36 11.74 14.89
C GLU A 317 2.67 10.70 15.97
N PHE A 318 3.04 9.47 15.61
CA PHE A 318 3.35 8.42 16.58
C PHE A 318 4.70 8.60 17.26
N LYS A 319 5.55 9.54 16.82
CA LYS A 319 6.85 9.80 17.47
C LYS A 319 6.72 10.21 18.93
N ASN A 320 5.62 10.84 19.33
CA ASN A 320 5.38 11.21 20.73
C ASN A 320 4.93 10.04 21.62
N LEU A 321 4.56 8.90 21.01
CA LEU A 321 4.24 7.67 21.71
C LEU A 321 5.51 6.88 22.04
N TYR A 322 6.64 7.20 21.39
CA TYR A 322 7.90 6.49 21.59
C TYR A 322 8.39 6.67 23.04
N GLY A 323 8.60 5.55 23.73
CA GLY A 323 9.02 5.52 25.14
C GLY A 323 7.88 5.37 26.14
N ASP A 324 6.62 5.42 25.69
CA ASP A 324 5.50 4.88 26.48
C ASP A 324 5.58 3.33 26.46
N PRO A 325 5.52 2.64 27.61
CA PRO A 325 5.61 1.17 27.64
C PRO A 325 4.54 0.46 26.78
N ARG A 326 3.40 1.11 26.52
CA ARG A 326 2.35 0.59 25.64
C ARG A 326 2.77 0.55 24.18
N TRP A 327 3.68 1.43 23.75
CA TRP A 327 4.29 1.37 22.43
C TRP A 327 5.09 0.08 22.29
N ASP A 328 5.98 -0.19 23.25
CA ASP A 328 6.83 -1.38 23.17
C ASP A 328 5.99 -2.66 23.22
N ALA A 329 4.97 -2.71 24.07
CA ALA A 329 4.01 -3.81 24.10
C ALA A 329 3.23 -3.99 22.78
N TYR A 330 2.89 -2.89 22.09
CA TYR A 330 2.24 -2.95 20.78
C TYR A 330 3.18 -3.52 19.70
N ILE A 331 4.46 -3.11 19.70
CA ILE A 331 5.48 -3.65 18.78
C ILE A 331 5.77 -5.12 19.07
N ASP A 332 5.85 -5.52 20.35
CA ASP A 332 6.04 -6.92 20.73
C ASP A 332 4.88 -7.78 20.25
N ARG A 333 3.65 -7.28 20.40
CA ARG A 333 2.43 -7.94 19.90
C ARG A 333 2.43 -8.06 18.37
N LEU A 334 2.83 -7.00 17.65
CA LEU A 334 3.03 -7.05 16.19
C LEU A 334 4.06 -8.12 15.82
N SER A 335 5.15 -8.19 16.57
CA SER A 335 6.26 -9.10 16.30
C SER A 335 5.87 -10.56 16.47
N GLU A 336 5.11 -10.85 17.54
CA GLU A 336 4.51 -12.16 17.76
C GLU A 336 3.51 -12.51 16.64
N GLU A 337 2.62 -11.60 16.30
CA GLU A 337 1.56 -11.83 15.32
C GLU A 337 2.09 -12.11 13.92
N PHE A 338 3.12 -11.38 13.48
CA PHE A 338 3.70 -11.49 12.14
C PHE A 338 4.94 -12.39 12.06
N ASN A 339 5.32 -13.04 13.17
CA ASN A 339 6.52 -13.88 13.29
C ASN A 339 7.79 -13.17 12.79
N TYR A 340 7.96 -11.91 13.17
CA TYR A 340 9.07 -11.04 12.78
C TYR A 340 9.47 -10.13 13.91
N ASP A 341 10.77 -9.87 14.09
CA ASP A 341 11.26 -9.00 15.15
C ASP A 341 11.27 -7.54 14.64
N PHE A 342 10.18 -6.81 14.89
CA PHE A 342 10.10 -5.41 14.50
C PHE A 342 10.93 -4.54 15.45
N PRO A 343 11.73 -3.60 14.94
CA PRO A 343 12.42 -2.67 15.82
C PRO A 343 11.42 -1.72 16.47
N HIS A 344 11.56 -1.53 17.78
CA HIS A 344 10.71 -0.63 18.58
C HIS A 344 10.76 0.84 18.14
N ARG A 345 11.74 1.24 17.31
CA ARG A 345 11.88 2.61 16.81
C ARG A 345 12.40 2.63 15.37
N PRO A 346 11.93 3.56 14.52
CA PRO A 346 12.51 3.78 13.20
C PRO A 346 13.97 4.25 13.22
N GLU A 347 14.70 3.92 12.15
CA GLU A 347 16.12 4.26 11.89
C GLU A 347 16.40 5.72 11.46
#